data_AF-A0A836TF15-F1
#
_entry.id   AF-A0A836TF15-F1
#
_cell.length_a   1.000
_cell.length_b   1.000
_cell.length_c   1.000
_cell.angle_alpha   90.00
_cell.angle_beta   90.00
_cell.angle_gamma   90.00
#
_symmetry.space_group_name_H-M   'P 1'
#
loop_
_entity.id
_entity.type
_entity.pdbx_description
1 polymer ?
#
loop_
_entity_poly.entity_id
_entity_poly.type
_entity_poly.pdbx_seq_one_letter_code
_entity_poly.pdbx_strand_id
1 'polypeptide(L)' 'QKLAAEAVELMEHHKINGLLVTDENNKLVGAFNMHDLLLAKII' A
#
# COMPACT_ATOMS: atom_id res chain seq x y z
N GLN A 1 9.09 -10.74 -0.18
CA GLN A 1 9.04 -9.67 -1.20
C GLN A 1 7.69 -9.58 -1.93
N LYS A 2 6.56 -10.10 -1.39
CA LYS A 2 5.29 -10.25 -2.15
C LYS A 2 4.24 -9.14 -1.89
N LEU A 3 4.24 -8.56 -0.69
CA LEU A 3 3.18 -7.64 -0.21
C LEU A 3 3.10 -6.32 -0.98
N ALA A 4 4.24 -5.71 -1.34
CA ALA A 4 4.25 -4.44 -2.07
C ALA A 4 3.71 -4.57 -3.50
N ALA A 5 4.05 -5.67 -4.18
CA ALA A 5 3.55 -5.93 -5.54
C ALA A 5 2.04 -6.16 -5.55
N GLU A 6 1.54 -6.94 -4.58
CA GLU A 6 0.10 -7.21 -4.43
C GLU A 6 -0.69 -5.94 -4.08
N ALA A 7 -0.13 -5.07 -3.23
CA ALA A 7 -0.72 -3.78 -2.92
C ALA A 7 -0.76 -2.83 -4.14
N VAL A 8 0.27 -2.82 -4.98
CA VAL A 8 0.28 -2.04 -6.23
C VAL A 8 -0.75 -2.58 -7.23
N GLU A 9 -0.85 -3.90 -7.38
CA GLU A 9 -1.87 -4.52 -8.25
C GLU A 9 -3.29 -4.16 -7.80
N LEU A 10 -3.55 -4.18 -6.48
CA LEU A 10 -4.85 -3.78 -5.93
C LEU A 10 -5.17 -2.30 -6.26
N MET A 11 -4.18 -1.42 -6.14
CA MET A 11 -4.30 0.00 -6.46
C MET A 11 -4.63 0.23 -7.94
N GLU A 12 -3.91 -0.45 -8.85
CA GLU A 12 -4.15 -0.37 -10.30
C GLU A 12 -5.56 -0.88 -10.66
N HIS A 13 -5.94 -2.03 -10.13
CA HIS A 13 -7.24 -2.65 -10.41
C HIS A 13 -8.40 -1.75 -10.00
N HIS A 14 -8.28 -1.11 -8.83
CA HIS A 14 -9.33 -0.25 -8.28
C HIS A 14 -9.20 1.23 -8.69
N LYS A 15 -8.15 1.59 -9.45
CA LYS A 15 -7.83 2.97 -9.84
C LYS A 15 -7.71 3.93 -8.66
N ILE A 16 -7.08 3.48 -7.58
CA ILE A 16 -6.81 4.26 -6.37
C ILE A 16 -5.31 4.50 -6.23
N ASN A 17 -4.92 5.65 -5.69
CA ASN A 17 -3.51 6.04 -5.60
C ASN A 17 -2.89 5.73 -4.22
N GLY A 18 -3.66 5.16 -3.30
CA GLY A 18 -3.18 4.86 -1.96
C GLY A 18 -4.07 3.89 -1.20
N LEU A 19 -3.47 3.32 -0.16
CA LEU A 19 -4.08 2.38 0.77
C LEU A 19 -3.91 2.92 2.18
N LEU A 20 -4.96 2.73 3.00
CA LEU A 20 -4.91 3.00 4.42
C LEU A 20 -4.45 1.74 5.15
N VAL A 21 -3.62 1.92 6.18
CA VAL A 21 -3.13 0.84 7.04
C VAL A 21 -3.85 0.94 8.36
N THR A 22 -4.55 -0.13 8.72
CA THR A 22 -5.21 -0.25 10.02
C THR A 22 -4.53 -1.32 10.87
N ASP A 23 -4.63 -1.18 12.19
CA ASP A 23 -4.31 -2.27 13.10
C ASP A 23 -5.45 -3.32 13.16
N GLU A 24 -5.27 -4.33 13.99
CA GLU A 24 -6.24 -5.41 14.23
C GLU A 24 -7.59 -4.95 14.81
N ASN A 25 -7.64 -3.75 15.40
CA ASN A 25 -8.86 -3.13 15.92
C ASN A 25 -9.50 -2.17 14.92
N ASN A 26 -9.10 -2.20 13.64
CA ASN A 26 -9.50 -1.27 12.59
C ASN A 26 -9.14 0.20 12.88
N LYS A 27 -8.19 0.46 13.76
CA LYS A 27 -7.71 1.82 13.98
C LYS A 27 -6.74 2.19 12.87
N LEU A 28 -6.95 3.35 12.25
CA LEU A 28 -6.01 3.90 11.25
C LEU A 28 -4.66 4.20 11.92
N VAL A 29 -3.59 3.60 11.40
CA VAL A 29 -2.22 3.75 11.91
C VAL A 29 -1.24 4.25 10.85
N GLY A 30 -1.63 4.30 9.59
CA GLY A 30 -0.79 4.82 8.52
C GLY A 30 -1.45 4.77 7.14
N ALA A 31 -0.66 5.08 6.13
CA ALA A 31 -1.08 4.99 4.73
C ALA A 31 0.14 4.72 3.84
N PHE A 32 -0.12 4.10 2.68
CA PHE A 32 0.83 3.96 1.58
C PHE A 32 0.25 4.66 0.35
N ASN A 33 1.05 5.44 -0.35
CA ASN A 33 0.74 5.85 -1.72
C ASN A 33 1.45 4.95 -2.74
N MET A 34 1.02 4.99 -3.99
CA MET A 34 1.62 4.20 -5.08
C MET A 34 3.12 4.48 -5.26
N HIS A 35 3.55 5.73 -5.10
CA HIS A 35 4.96 6.12 -5.22
C HIS A 35 5.82 5.52 -4.10
N ASP A 36 5.32 5.47 -2.86
CA ASP A 36 6.02 4.87 -1.71
C ASP A 36 6.33 3.39 -1.98
N LEU A 37 5.36 2.66 -2.53
CA LEU A 37 5.49 1.23 -2.83
C LEU A 37 6.37 0.95 -4.05
N LEU A 38 6.39 1.85 -5.05
CA LEU A 38 7.30 1.75 -6.19
C LEU A 38 8.75 2.08 -5.80
N LEU A 39 8.94 3.03 -4.87
CA LEU A 39 10.24 3.46 -4.36
C LEU A 39 10.80 2.52 -3.29
N ALA A 40 9.99 1.64 -2.70
CA ALA A 40 10.39 0.63 -1.72
C ALA A 40 11.41 -0.42 -2.24
N LYS A 41 12.01 -0.20 -3.41
CA LYS A 41 13.21 -0.92 -3.89
C LYS A 41 14.49 -0.64 -3.07
N ILE A 42 14.46 0.26 -2.08
CA ILE A 42 15.67 0.69 -1.38
C ILE A 42 15.45 0.82 0.14
N ILE A 43 15.13 -0.28 0.85
CA ILE A 43 15.70 -0.62 2.17
C ILE A 43 15.60 -2.13 2.39
#